data_AF-A0A432WSR7-F1
#
_entry.id   AF-A0A432WSR7-F1
#
_cell.length_a   1.000
_cell.length_b   1.000
_cell.length_c   1.000
_cell.angle_alpha   90.00
_cell.angle_beta   90.00
_cell.angle_gamma   90.00
#
_symmetry.space_group_name_H-M   'P 1'
#
loop_
_entity.id
_entity.type
_entity.pdbx_description
1 polymer ?
#
loop_
_entity_poly.entity_id
_entity_poly.type
_entity_poly.pdbx_seq_one_letter_code
_entity_poly.pdbx_strand_id
1 'polypeptide(L)'
;MSVIRLGSYIFMLIALAGCKMNDTGQSKAPIFVKPLTLEQYCETNTCREDVDILVATAEGEYTLTQLQYWPVVYKDDIIVLPGERVYIEAEIDAENNITELRSVEENENPERTFELFFAQIRGSYGMFFSVRNPLDNPVHFDFSLTDVEGNEYRVGSCPVRSNRSFLERWPEPAQQITLSNPRILETNADIICSS
;
A
#
# COMPACT_ATOMS: atom_id res chain seq x y z
N MET A 1 -40.96 -66.49 -40.48
CA MET A 1 -42.29 -66.34 -39.83
C MET A 1 -42.02 -65.89 -38.40
N SER A 2 -42.17 -64.61 -38.07
CA SER A 2 -43.41 -64.01 -37.49
C SER A 2 -43.95 -64.90 -36.36
N VAL A 3 -44.11 -64.46 -35.10
CA VAL A 3 -44.89 -63.30 -34.65
C VAL A 3 -44.45 -62.85 -33.24
N ILE A 4 -44.57 -61.53 -33.05
CA ILE A 4 -44.48 -60.67 -31.85
C ILE A 4 -45.36 -61.13 -30.67
N ARG A 5 -44.95 -60.87 -29.42
CA ARG A 5 -45.88 -60.39 -28.36
C ARG A 5 -45.18 -59.53 -27.32
N LEU A 6 -45.53 -58.24 -27.35
CA LEU A 6 -45.35 -57.24 -26.30
C LEU A 6 -46.10 -57.64 -25.02
N GLY A 7 -45.52 -57.32 -23.88
CA GLY A 7 -46.19 -57.31 -22.58
C GLY A 7 -45.54 -56.27 -21.67
N SER A 8 -45.87 -54.99 -21.89
CA SER A 8 -45.52 -53.87 -21.02
C SER A 8 -46.25 -53.97 -19.68
N TYR A 9 -45.52 -54.11 -18.58
CA TYR A 9 -46.02 -53.78 -17.25
C TYR A 9 -45.47 -52.41 -16.85
N ILE A 10 -46.33 -51.41 -16.93
CA ILE A 10 -46.12 -50.09 -16.34
C ILE A 10 -46.43 -50.23 -14.85
N PHE A 11 -45.39 -50.28 -14.01
CA PHE A 11 -45.54 -50.13 -12.56
C PHE A 11 -45.33 -48.64 -12.23
N MET A 12 -46.45 -47.97 -11.97
CA MET A 12 -46.54 -46.58 -11.54
C MET A 12 -46.11 -46.50 -10.06
N LEU A 13 -44.84 -46.17 -9.81
CA LEU A 13 -44.34 -45.84 -8.48
C LEU A 13 -44.54 -44.35 -8.22
N ILE A 14 -45.58 -44.06 -7.44
CA ILE A 14 -45.82 -42.77 -6.80
C ILE A 14 -44.70 -42.56 -5.76
N ALA A 15 -43.67 -41.82 -6.11
CA ALA A 15 -42.69 -41.33 -5.16
C ALA A 15 -43.27 -40.09 -4.46
N LEU A 16 -43.69 -40.30 -3.22
CA LEU A 16 -44.11 -39.26 -2.29
C LEU A 16 -43.03 -38.17 -2.18
N ALA A 17 -43.49 -36.93 -2.32
CA ALA A 17 -42.73 -35.73 -2.03
C ALA A 17 -42.19 -35.77 -0.59
N GLY A 18 -40.87 -35.84 -0.44
CA GLY A 18 -40.17 -35.53 0.79
C GLY A 18 -39.42 -34.23 0.62
N CYS A 19 -39.99 -33.12 1.08
CA CYS A 19 -39.25 -31.87 1.23
C CYS A 19 -38.14 -32.09 2.27
N LYS A 20 -36.89 -32.24 1.82
CA LYS A 20 -35.72 -32.07 2.68
C LYS A 20 -35.57 -30.58 2.99
N MET A 21 -36.16 -30.12 4.09
CA MET A 21 -35.70 -28.93 4.80
C MET A 21 -34.54 -29.38 5.69
N ASN A 22 -33.33 -28.97 5.32
CA ASN A 22 -32.08 -28.92 6.08
C ASN A 22 -31.09 -28.37 5.04
N ASP A 23 -30.52 -27.17 5.16
CA ASP A 23 -29.92 -26.58 6.34
C ASP A 23 -29.97 -25.07 6.12
N THR A 24 -30.63 -24.32 7.00
CA THR A 24 -30.46 -22.88 7.07
C THR A 24 -29.02 -22.63 7.48
N GLY A 25 -28.16 -22.45 6.49
CA GLY A 25 -26.85 -21.85 6.68
C GLY A 25 -27.05 -20.57 7.46
N GLN A 26 -26.65 -20.58 8.73
CA GLN A 26 -26.44 -19.37 9.51
C GLN A 26 -25.41 -18.58 8.72
N SER A 27 -25.91 -17.62 7.93
CA SER A 27 -25.11 -16.54 7.37
C SER A 27 -24.54 -15.81 8.58
N LYS A 28 -23.33 -16.20 9.00
CA LYS A 28 -22.57 -15.46 10.00
C LYS A 28 -22.47 -14.05 9.46
N ALA A 29 -23.11 -13.11 10.14
CA ALA A 29 -22.97 -11.69 9.83
C ALA A 29 -21.47 -11.39 9.74
N PRO A 30 -21.03 -10.65 8.71
CA PRO A 30 -19.61 -10.32 8.55
C PRO A 30 -19.14 -9.66 9.84
N ILE A 31 -18.08 -10.22 10.43
CA ILE A 31 -17.47 -9.67 11.64
C ILE A 31 -16.88 -8.33 11.24
N PHE A 32 -17.52 -7.24 11.65
CA PHE A 32 -17.02 -5.89 11.46
C PHE A 32 -15.89 -5.65 12.46
N VAL A 33 -14.66 -5.85 12.00
CA VAL A 33 -13.47 -5.52 12.79
C VAL A 33 -13.22 -4.03 12.65
N LYS A 34 -13.41 -3.27 13.73
CA LYS A 34 -13.05 -1.85 13.76
C LYS A 34 -11.54 -1.72 13.49
N PRO A 35 -11.09 -0.78 12.64
CA PRO A 35 -9.66 -0.54 12.47
C PRO A 35 -9.01 -0.14 13.80
N LEU A 36 -7.81 -0.66 14.04
CA LEU A 36 -6.98 -0.35 15.21
C LEU A 36 -6.62 1.14 15.22
N THR A 37 -6.63 1.78 16.40
CA THR A 37 -6.13 3.17 16.53
C THR A 37 -4.60 3.21 16.52
N LEU A 38 -4.01 4.39 16.31
CA LEU A 38 -2.56 4.57 16.33
C LEU A 38 -1.97 4.13 17.68
N GLU A 39 -2.58 4.59 18.78
CA GLU A 39 -2.12 4.28 20.14
C GLU A 39 -2.12 2.76 20.38
N GLN A 40 -3.19 2.08 19.97
CA GLN A 40 -3.32 0.63 20.08
C GLN A 40 -2.31 -0.14 19.21
N TYR A 41 -1.95 0.41 18.05
CA TYR A 41 -0.92 -0.18 17.20
C TYR A 41 0.46 -0.06 17.84
N CYS A 42 0.77 1.12 18.39
CA CYS A 42 2.06 1.44 18.98
C CYS A 42 2.30 0.78 20.36
N GLU A 43 1.27 0.22 21.01
CA GLU A 43 1.44 -0.62 22.21
C GLU A 43 2.25 -1.90 21.93
N THR A 44 2.26 -2.37 20.68
CA THR A 44 2.87 -3.66 20.30
C THR A 44 3.87 -3.57 19.14
N ASN A 45 3.99 -2.40 18.52
CA ASN A 45 4.87 -2.15 17.37
C ASN A 45 5.73 -0.91 17.61
N THR A 46 6.92 -0.86 16.99
CA THR A 46 7.78 0.32 17.01
C THR A 46 7.16 1.42 16.15
N CYS A 47 6.74 2.51 16.79
CA CYS A 47 6.24 3.71 16.13
C CYS A 47 7.27 4.85 16.22
N ARG A 48 7.02 5.92 15.47
CA ARG A 48 7.75 7.18 15.68
C ARG A 48 7.42 7.72 17.07
N GLU A 49 8.41 8.31 17.72
CA GLU A 49 8.20 9.13 18.90
C GLU A 49 7.47 10.43 18.53
N ASP A 50 7.44 11.40 19.44
CA ASP A 50 6.87 12.72 19.17
C ASP A 50 7.56 13.35 17.96
N VAL A 51 6.75 13.78 16.98
CA VAL A 51 7.26 14.39 15.74
C VAL A 51 6.90 15.86 15.68
N ASP A 52 7.88 16.67 15.28
CA ASP A 52 7.70 18.06 14.91
C ASP A 52 7.89 18.21 13.41
N ILE A 53 6.80 18.50 12.70
CA ILE A 53 6.83 18.79 11.27
C ILE A 53 6.92 20.31 11.10
N LEU A 54 8.06 20.76 10.59
CA LEU A 54 8.39 22.17 10.36
C LEU A 54 8.46 22.45 8.87
N VAL A 55 7.53 23.26 8.35
CA VAL A 55 7.52 23.66 6.92
C VAL A 55 7.23 25.15 6.80
N ALA A 56 7.96 25.84 5.92
CA ALA A 56 7.68 27.23 5.61
C ALA A 56 6.60 27.33 4.51
N THR A 57 5.66 28.25 4.67
CA THR A 57 4.63 28.59 3.67
C THR A 57 4.74 30.07 3.30
N ALA A 58 3.94 30.52 2.33
CA ALA A 58 3.88 31.93 1.99
C ALA A 58 3.28 32.80 3.12
N GLU A 59 2.47 32.18 3.99
CA GLU A 59 1.76 32.80 5.11
C GLU A 59 2.59 32.81 6.41
N GLY A 60 3.65 32.00 6.48
CA GLY A 60 4.55 31.92 7.63
C GLY A 60 5.14 30.54 7.83
N GLU A 61 5.77 30.32 8.99
CA GLU A 61 6.23 28.99 9.39
C GLU A 61 5.04 28.20 9.95
N TYR A 62 4.87 26.98 9.47
CA TYR A 62 3.92 26.00 9.99
C TYR A 62 4.66 24.99 10.84
N THR A 63 4.12 24.72 12.03
CA THR A 63 4.63 23.73 12.97
C THR A 63 3.48 22.84 13.40
N LEU A 64 3.61 21.54 13.12
CA LEU A 64 2.71 20.52 13.64
C LEU A 64 3.50 19.61 14.57
N THR A 65 3.15 19.66 15.85
CA THR A 65 3.62 18.69 16.84
C THR A 65 2.56 17.61 17.00
N GLN A 66 2.92 16.36 16.74
CA GLN A 66 2.08 15.21 17.05
C GLN A 66 2.72 14.34 18.12
N LEU A 67 1.97 14.12 19.19
CA LEU A 67 2.31 13.15 20.22
C LEU A 67 2.02 11.77 19.67
N GLN A 68 3.08 11.02 19.35
CA GLN A 68 3.04 9.78 18.57
C GLN A 68 2.60 9.98 17.12
N TYR A 69 3.32 9.34 16.20
CA TYR A 69 2.99 9.32 14.77
C TYR A 69 3.00 7.89 14.25
N TRP A 70 2.34 7.65 13.13
CA TRP A 70 2.43 6.37 12.42
C TRP A 70 3.90 5.99 12.19
N PRO A 71 4.26 4.70 12.22
CA PRO A 71 5.60 4.24 11.86
C PRO A 71 5.91 4.58 10.39
N VAL A 72 7.18 4.43 10.02
CA VAL A 72 7.62 4.63 8.63
C VAL A 72 6.90 3.68 7.67
N VAL A 73 6.65 2.43 8.09
CA VAL A 73 5.87 1.45 7.32
C VAL A 73 4.64 1.03 8.12
N TYR A 74 3.45 1.19 7.55
CA TYR A 74 2.20 0.75 8.14
C TYR A 74 1.29 0.14 7.08
N LYS A 75 0.89 -1.13 7.24
CA LYS A 75 0.02 -1.85 6.28
C LYS A 75 0.50 -1.71 4.81
N ASP A 76 1.79 -1.91 4.61
CA ASP A 76 2.48 -1.81 3.31
C ASP A 76 2.60 -0.40 2.72
N ASP A 77 2.08 0.62 3.41
CA ASP A 77 2.30 2.02 3.05
C ASP A 77 3.60 2.52 3.68
N ILE A 78 4.39 3.25 2.90
CA ILE A 78 5.58 3.97 3.37
C ILE A 78 5.21 5.42 3.57
N ILE A 79 5.27 5.88 4.81
CA ILE A 79 4.99 7.26 5.20
C ILE A 79 6.32 7.96 5.43
N VAL A 80 6.57 9.08 4.75
CA VAL A 80 7.80 9.88 4.91
C VAL A 80 7.45 11.32 5.25
N LEU A 81 8.06 11.84 6.32
CA LEU A 81 7.86 13.20 6.82
C LEU A 81 8.95 14.15 6.30
N PRO A 82 8.67 15.47 6.21
CA PRO A 82 9.66 16.47 5.83
C PRO A 82 10.92 16.41 6.69
N GLY A 83 12.08 16.40 6.04
CA GLY A 83 13.39 16.29 6.67
C GLY A 83 13.88 14.85 6.85
N GLU A 84 13.02 13.84 6.69
CA GLU A 84 13.41 12.45 6.87
C GLU A 84 14.19 11.89 5.67
N ARG A 85 15.22 11.11 5.99
CA ARG A 85 15.80 10.09 5.12
C ARG A 85 15.47 8.73 5.73
N VAL A 86 14.78 7.87 4.99
CA VAL A 86 14.39 6.55 5.47
C VAL A 86 14.90 5.45 4.55
N TYR A 87 15.24 4.32 5.16
CA TYR A 87 15.67 3.10 4.47
C TYR A 87 14.59 2.04 4.63
N ILE A 88 14.12 1.49 3.51
CA ILE A 88 13.05 0.50 3.47
C ILE A 88 13.58 -0.75 2.80
N GLU A 89 13.73 -1.81 3.57
CA GLU A 89 14.10 -3.12 3.04
C GLU A 89 12.84 -3.85 2.56
N ALA A 90 12.94 -4.46 1.38
CA ALA A 90 11.87 -5.25 0.80
C ALA A 90 12.23 -6.72 0.72
N GLU A 91 11.31 -7.60 1.12
CA GLU A 91 11.41 -9.03 0.87
C GLU A 91 10.65 -9.40 -0.41
N ILE A 92 11.31 -10.18 -1.28
CA ILE A 92 10.82 -10.51 -2.62
C ILE A 92 10.64 -12.03 -2.72
N ASP A 93 9.47 -12.46 -3.17
CA ASP A 93 9.18 -13.88 -3.38
C ASP A 93 9.78 -14.43 -4.70
N ALA A 94 9.58 -15.73 -4.94
CA ALA A 94 10.07 -16.39 -6.15
C ALA A 94 9.33 -15.92 -7.43
N GLU A 95 8.13 -15.38 -7.26
CA GLU A 95 7.29 -14.80 -8.30
C GLU A 95 7.58 -13.31 -8.56
N ASN A 96 8.61 -12.74 -7.91
CA ASN A 96 9.07 -11.37 -8.05
C ASN A 96 8.04 -10.33 -7.57
N ASN A 97 7.31 -10.63 -6.50
CA ASN A 97 6.43 -9.70 -5.78
C ASN A 97 7.08 -9.24 -4.49
N ILE A 98 6.82 -8.00 -4.09
CA ILE A 98 7.16 -7.50 -2.76
C ILE A 98 6.14 -8.09 -1.77
N THR A 99 6.64 -8.86 -0.82
CA THR A 99 5.82 -9.56 0.19
C THR A 99 5.84 -8.90 1.56
N GLU A 100 6.91 -8.16 1.85
CA GLU A 100 7.06 -7.42 3.09
C GLU A 100 7.89 -6.16 2.84
N LEU A 101 7.52 -5.07 3.52
CA LEU A 101 8.31 -3.85 3.62
C LEU A 101 8.62 -3.60 5.09
N ARG A 102 9.87 -3.30 5.40
CA ARG A 102 10.30 -2.94 6.75
C ARG A 102 11.24 -1.75 6.74
N SER A 103 11.06 -0.84 7.67
CA SER A 103 12.03 0.24 7.87
C SER A 103 13.23 -0.29 8.64
N VAL A 104 14.43 0.13 8.21
CA VAL A 104 15.70 -0.20 8.86
C VAL A 104 16.45 1.11 9.18
N GLU A 105 17.25 1.10 10.25
CA GLU A 105 18.02 2.29 10.66
C GLU A 105 19.17 2.59 9.70
N GLU A 106 19.82 1.54 9.19
CA GLU A 106 20.97 1.63 8.29
C GLU A 106 20.79 0.74 7.06
N ASN A 107 21.42 1.13 5.95
CA ASN A 107 21.42 0.37 4.71
C ASN A 107 22.53 -0.70 4.70
N GLU A 108 22.28 -1.82 5.38
CA GLU A 108 23.18 -2.98 5.37
C GLU A 108 23.03 -3.86 4.13
N ASN A 109 21.88 -3.80 3.44
CA ASN A 109 21.52 -4.64 2.28
C ASN A 109 21.17 -3.79 1.03
N PRO A 110 22.15 -3.11 0.42
CA PRO A 110 21.92 -2.09 -0.61
C PRO A 110 21.23 -2.59 -1.89
N GLU A 111 21.22 -3.89 -2.13
CA GLU A 111 20.54 -4.56 -3.24
C GLU A 111 19.01 -4.71 -3.06
N ARG A 112 18.50 -4.52 -1.84
CA ARG A 112 17.06 -4.63 -1.52
C ARG A 112 16.52 -3.53 -0.62
N THR A 113 17.35 -2.54 -0.29
CA THR A 113 16.97 -1.39 0.52
C THR A 113 16.70 -0.16 -0.35
N PHE A 114 15.43 0.25 -0.42
CA PHE A 114 15.03 1.54 -0.98
C PHE A 114 15.49 2.67 -0.07
N GLU A 115 15.95 3.76 -0.67
CA GLU A 115 16.31 4.97 0.05
C GLU A 115 15.37 6.09 -0.37
N LEU A 116 14.66 6.66 0.60
CA LEU A 116 13.71 7.74 0.39
C LEU A 116 14.17 8.98 1.14
N PHE A 117 13.94 10.14 0.55
CA PHE A 117 14.18 11.43 1.18
C PHE A 117 13.11 12.41 0.76
N PHE A 118 12.53 13.09 1.75
CA PHE A 118 11.48 14.08 1.55
C PHE A 118 11.81 15.33 2.35
N ALA A 119 11.88 16.49 1.71
CA ALA A 119 12.24 17.73 2.40
C ALA A 119 11.76 18.96 1.65
N GLN A 120 11.67 20.08 2.36
CA GLN A 120 11.47 21.37 1.74
C GLN A 120 12.75 21.84 1.02
N ILE A 121 12.58 22.42 -0.17
CA ILE A 121 13.67 22.96 -0.97
C ILE A 121 14.19 24.22 -0.29
N ARG A 122 15.50 24.27 -0.01
CA ARG A 122 16.12 25.43 0.65
C ARG A 122 15.89 26.71 -0.16
N GLY A 123 15.31 27.71 0.50
CA GLY A 123 15.04 29.02 -0.11
C GLY A 123 13.75 29.07 -0.94
N SER A 124 12.91 28.05 -0.89
CA SER A 124 11.54 28.09 -1.41
C SER A 124 10.57 27.40 -0.44
N TYR A 125 9.28 27.49 -0.74
CA TYR A 125 8.22 26.78 0.01
C TYR A 125 7.94 25.38 -0.54
N GLY A 126 8.51 25.05 -1.70
CA GLY A 126 8.22 23.82 -2.41
C GLY A 126 8.90 22.61 -1.79
N MET A 127 8.32 21.44 -2.05
CA MET A 127 8.81 20.15 -1.58
C MET A 127 9.66 19.46 -2.64
N PHE A 128 10.62 18.68 -2.16
CA PHE A 128 11.45 17.79 -2.95
C PHE A 128 11.32 16.38 -2.39
N PHE A 129 11.11 15.42 -3.29
CA PHE A 129 11.12 14.01 -2.97
C PHE A 129 12.10 13.27 -3.86
N SER A 130 12.77 12.28 -3.27
CA SER A 130 13.55 11.31 -4.01
C SER A 130 13.34 9.92 -3.47
N VAL A 131 13.23 8.93 -4.35
CA VAL A 131 13.28 7.51 -4.03
C VAL A 131 14.29 6.82 -4.93
N ARG A 132 15.21 6.05 -4.33
CA ARG A 132 16.15 5.17 -5.03
C ARG A 132 15.61 3.75 -5.02
N ASN A 133 15.46 3.17 -6.21
CA ASN A 133 15.13 1.77 -6.39
C ASN A 133 16.43 0.92 -6.42
N PRO A 134 16.61 -0.03 -5.49
CA PRO A 134 17.79 -0.88 -5.44
C PRO A 134 17.67 -2.10 -6.37
N LEU A 135 16.46 -2.42 -6.82
CA LEU A 135 16.18 -3.65 -7.54
C LEU A 135 16.61 -3.58 -9.00
N ASP A 136 16.80 -4.76 -9.60
CA ASP A 136 17.13 -4.91 -11.01
C ASP A 136 15.94 -4.65 -11.95
N ASN A 137 14.74 -4.54 -11.40
CA ASN A 137 13.50 -4.27 -12.11
C ASN A 137 12.95 -2.88 -11.74
N PRO A 138 12.23 -2.19 -12.67
CA PRO A 138 11.50 -1.00 -12.31
C PRO A 138 10.44 -1.29 -11.23
N VAL A 139 10.21 -0.34 -10.34
CA VAL A 139 9.17 -0.45 -9.30
C VAL A 139 8.24 0.76 -9.38
N HIS A 140 6.94 0.52 -9.43
CA HIS A 140 5.93 1.56 -9.41
C HIS A 140 5.27 1.62 -8.03
N PHE A 141 5.13 2.84 -7.52
CA PHE A 141 4.40 3.15 -6.31
C PHE A 141 3.29 4.14 -6.66
N ASP A 142 2.17 4.05 -5.95
CA ASP A 142 1.17 5.11 -5.97
C ASP A 142 1.57 6.17 -4.91
N PHE A 143 1.45 7.46 -5.25
CA PHE A 143 1.85 8.56 -4.38
C PHE A 143 0.64 9.39 -3.94
N SER A 144 0.60 9.71 -2.64
CA SER A 144 -0.30 10.70 -2.06
C SER A 144 0.51 11.73 -1.29
N LEU A 145 0.10 13.00 -1.36
CA LEU A 145 0.58 14.06 -0.48
C LEU A 145 -0.49 14.44 0.51
N THR A 146 -0.07 14.78 1.73
CA THR A 146 -0.91 15.46 2.70
C THR A 146 -0.43 16.91 2.81
N ASP A 147 -1.29 17.86 2.48
CA ASP A 147 -0.96 19.29 2.65
C ASP A 147 -0.86 19.69 4.13
N VAL A 148 -0.48 20.94 4.37
CA VAL A 148 -0.38 21.54 5.71
C VAL A 148 -1.72 21.66 6.45
N GLU A 149 -2.85 21.54 5.74
CA GLU A 149 -4.19 21.55 6.33
C GLU A 149 -4.67 20.12 6.69
N GLY A 150 -3.92 19.10 6.30
CA GLY A 150 -4.27 17.69 6.53
C GLY A 150 -5.10 17.06 5.41
N ASN A 151 -5.30 17.74 4.27
CA ASN A 151 -6.00 17.15 3.14
C ASN A 151 -5.05 16.24 2.36
N GLU A 152 -5.51 15.03 2.06
CA GLU A 152 -4.78 14.07 1.24
C GLU A 152 -5.21 14.17 -0.23
N TYR A 153 -4.24 14.18 -1.14
CA TYR A 153 -4.50 14.10 -2.58
C TYR A 153 -3.47 13.22 -3.27
N ARG A 154 -3.96 12.44 -4.24
CA ARG A 154 -3.11 11.63 -5.11
C ARG A 154 -2.31 12.54 -6.04
N VAL A 155 -1.05 12.20 -6.23
CA VAL A 155 -0.19 12.85 -7.22
C VAL A 155 0.27 11.85 -8.26
N GLY A 156 0.61 12.36 -9.44
CA GLY A 156 1.15 11.53 -10.50
C GLY A 156 2.44 10.84 -10.07
N SER A 157 2.63 9.61 -10.51
CA SER A 157 3.82 8.81 -10.18
C SER A 157 4.30 8.05 -11.40
N CYS A 158 5.62 7.96 -11.55
CA CYS A 158 6.26 7.18 -12.60
C CYS A 158 6.98 5.98 -11.98
N PRO A 159 7.06 4.83 -12.68
CA PRO A 159 7.91 3.74 -12.25
C PRO A 159 9.37 4.19 -12.06
N VAL A 160 9.94 3.87 -10.91
CA VAL A 160 11.33 4.13 -10.58
C VAL A 160 12.18 3.06 -11.25
N ARG A 161 13.00 3.46 -12.23
CA ARG A 161 13.85 2.53 -12.98
C ARG A 161 14.80 1.76 -12.07
N SER A 162 15.15 0.55 -12.50
CA SER A 162 16.16 -0.31 -11.89
C SER A 162 17.44 0.45 -11.55
N ASN A 163 17.94 0.31 -10.32
CA ASN A 163 19.19 0.92 -9.86
C ASN A 163 19.29 2.45 -10.13
N ARG A 164 18.15 3.15 -10.08
CA ARG A 164 18.06 4.59 -10.36
C ARG A 164 17.19 5.30 -9.31
N SER A 165 17.31 6.62 -9.29
CA SER A 165 16.49 7.48 -8.47
C SER A 165 15.39 8.12 -9.31
N PHE A 166 14.19 8.19 -8.75
CA PHE A 166 13.12 9.07 -9.18
C PHE A 166 13.13 10.32 -8.30
N LEU A 167 12.91 11.48 -8.91
CA LEU A 167 12.95 12.78 -8.26
C LEU A 167 11.69 13.55 -8.66
N GLU A 168 11.00 14.12 -7.68
CA GLU A 168 9.81 14.94 -7.91
C GLU A 168 9.89 16.24 -7.10
N ARG A 169 9.20 17.27 -7.60
CA ARG A 169 9.12 18.56 -6.93
C ARG A 169 7.69 19.08 -6.98
N TRP A 170 7.20 19.55 -5.83
CA TRP A 170 5.91 20.22 -5.74
C TRP A 170 6.11 21.66 -5.31
N PRO A 171 5.40 22.63 -5.92
CA PRO A 171 5.51 24.03 -5.52
C PRO A 171 4.88 24.30 -4.14
N GLU A 172 3.91 23.49 -3.73
CA GLU A 172 3.22 23.60 -2.45
C GLU A 172 3.97 22.85 -1.32
N PRO A 173 3.94 23.38 -0.08
CA PRO A 173 4.41 22.66 1.10
C PRO A 173 3.46 21.50 1.44
N ALA A 174 4.02 20.41 1.94
CA ALA A 174 3.27 19.24 2.38
C ALA A 174 3.88 18.69 3.67
N GLN A 175 3.03 18.20 4.56
CA GLN A 175 3.46 17.66 5.85
C GLN A 175 3.83 16.17 5.77
N GLN A 176 3.45 15.49 4.68
CA GLN A 176 3.71 14.07 4.49
C GLN A 176 3.64 13.70 3.01
N ILE A 177 4.43 12.69 2.62
CA ILE A 177 4.20 11.87 1.43
C ILE A 177 3.95 10.41 1.85
N THR A 178 2.96 9.78 1.22
CA THR A 178 2.66 8.35 1.37
C THR A 178 2.93 7.65 0.04
N LEU A 179 3.68 6.56 0.09
CA LEU A 179 3.85 5.63 -1.03
C LEU A 179 3.07 4.36 -0.72
N SER A 180 2.27 3.89 -1.65
CA SER A 180 1.45 2.70 -1.48
C SER A 180 1.53 1.77 -2.69
N ASN A 181 1.04 0.54 -2.50
CA ASN A 181 0.81 -0.44 -3.55
C ASN A 181 2.05 -0.66 -4.45
N PRO A 182 3.20 -1.06 -3.87
CA PRO A 182 4.43 -1.26 -4.60
C PRO A 182 4.31 -2.40 -5.61
N ARG A 183 4.71 -2.16 -6.85
CA ARG A 183 4.62 -3.15 -7.94
C ARG A 183 5.94 -3.25 -8.68
N ILE A 184 6.55 -4.43 -8.67
CA ILE A 184 7.70 -4.72 -9.51
C ILE A 184 7.20 -4.95 -10.94
N LEU A 185 7.81 -4.26 -11.90
CA LEU A 185 7.47 -4.36 -13.31
C LEU A 185 8.49 -5.25 -14.04
N GLU A 186 8.12 -5.75 -15.22
CA GLU A 186 9.07 -6.42 -16.11
C GLU A 186 10.23 -5.47 -16.47
N THR A 187 11.42 -6.02 -16.67
CA THR A 187 12.65 -5.23 -16.92
C THR A 187 12.51 -4.29 -18.12
N ASN A 188 11.73 -4.68 -19.13
CA ASN A 188 11.50 -3.94 -20.37
C ASN A 188 10.10 -3.29 -20.42
N ALA A 189 9.39 -3.20 -19.31
CA ALA A 189 8.08 -2.56 -19.28
C ALA A 189 8.18 -1.09 -19.69
N ASP A 190 7.19 -0.63 -20.45
CA ASP A 190 7.06 0.78 -20.79
C ASP A 190 6.88 1.61 -19.51
N ILE A 191 7.67 2.69 -19.38
CA ILE A 191 7.59 3.59 -18.23
C ILE A 191 6.43 4.55 -18.47
N ILE A 192 5.24 4.12 -18.06
CA ILE A 192 4.01 4.91 -18.13
C ILE A 192 3.76 5.50 -16.74
N CYS A 193 3.67 6.81 -16.66
CA CYS A 193 3.31 7.50 -15.43
C CYS A 193 1.79 7.49 -15.25
N SER A 194 1.33 7.23 -14.02
CA SER A 194 -0.06 7.42 -13.63
C SER A 194 -0.32 8.87 -13.25
N SER A 195 -1.54 9.35 -13.52
CA SER A 195 -2.09 10.64 -13.09
C SER A 195 -3.06 10.45 -11.94
#